data_AF-A0A2D6QFH0-F1
#
_entry.id   AF-A0A2D6QFH0-F1
#
_cell.length_a   1.000
_cell.length_b   1.000
_cell.length_c   1.000
_cell.angle_alpha   90.00
_cell.angle_beta   90.00
_cell.angle_gamma   90.00
#
_symmetry.space_group_name_H-M   'P 1'
#
loop_
_entity.id
_entity.type
_entity.pdbx_description
1 polymer ?
#
loop_
_entity_poly.entity_id
_entity_poly.type
_entity_poly.pdbx_seq_one_letter_code
_entity_poly.pdbx_strand_id
1 'polypeptide(L)'
;MISPHRLGLFACVGLLQLGPLDAGLEHLAGVTTCSCASAQLPPKSGRDYYEETTRHGFRIRPPKDWNFFPDERGNPNVLGRYVPKRDGVISQEDGTRFAPTMWLLVFDKTYEPPAIHNQRDAQRAAVTSYYKTLTEWLKGRDVDLQTSLTITEFDVLDKDESKVKGTLGGHEVLYLATGEYRGARGEKNPGGLHFWAKRFVLTENKEVAVLFSAPTDKREWSKWRSQIRKIAGSFSRVDLEDLDTSSVIGSGARAKKHRELLEMVGANPGWELHATPNYFVISNSDDSEFLNEIKNRLEAIREQYEIEFPEELALEASQAQAKRRREARDKDRDDEEPAPPEAEQTEVESASPRELSRCSVVRVCDSREDYMRYGGPQGSAGYWWSATEELVIYDDQAIGGRRNTWATLNHEAFHQFIYYFFANLSPGTWYNEGNADFYSGYKLNSRHHYELGRFDWRNSTIKAEIREGKNVPLKTLVAATKAQYYARAPLANPRTGQEDTFSRYPHGWSFMYFLRTGKANRAKKWVSDWDAILPTYLATLIETGDPEAANDAAFAGVDWADLEASWSEYIVRGK
;
A
#
# COMPACT_ATOMS: atom_id res chain seq x y z
N MET A 1 49.48 -27.35 39.94
CA MET A 1 49.18 -27.05 38.52
C MET A 1 48.13 -25.96 38.47
N ILE A 2 48.29 -25.06 37.52
CA ILE A 2 48.10 -23.61 37.64
C ILE A 2 46.63 -23.18 37.69
N SER A 3 46.37 -22.21 38.56
CA SER A 3 45.15 -21.41 38.76
C SER A 3 45.44 -19.97 38.25
N PRO A 4 44.54 -18.98 38.36
CA PRO A 4 43.38 -18.68 37.51
C PRO A 4 43.38 -17.19 37.04
N HIS A 5 42.20 -16.66 36.67
CA HIS A 5 41.83 -15.21 36.64
C HIS A 5 42.33 -14.37 35.44
N ARG A 6 41.69 -13.28 34.96
CA ARG A 6 40.63 -12.33 35.41
C ARG A 6 40.20 -11.49 34.17
N LEU A 7 38.93 -11.07 34.03
CA LEU A 7 38.43 -9.68 34.17
C LEU A 7 39.25 -8.53 33.52
N GLY A 8 38.57 -7.73 32.68
CA GLY A 8 38.49 -6.28 32.94
C GLY A 8 38.87 -5.27 31.83
N LEU A 9 37.89 -4.42 31.50
CA LEU A 9 37.95 -2.97 31.24
C LEU A 9 38.48 -2.35 29.93
N PHE A 10 37.57 -1.58 29.30
CA PHE A 10 37.63 -0.15 28.90
C PHE A 10 39.00 0.50 28.60
N ALA A 11 39.12 1.15 27.43
CA ALA A 11 39.52 2.56 27.33
C ALA A 11 39.28 3.16 25.93
N CYS A 12 39.07 4.47 25.94
CA CYS A 12 38.70 5.39 24.88
C CYS A 12 39.92 6.11 24.25
N VAL A 13 39.70 6.67 23.06
CA VAL A 13 40.26 7.93 22.50
C VAL A 13 41.73 7.96 22.05
N GLY A 14 41.95 8.45 20.82
CA GLY A 14 43.24 9.00 20.38
C GLY A 14 43.32 9.32 18.89
N LEU A 15 42.96 10.57 18.54
CA LEU A 15 43.31 11.22 17.26
C LEU A 15 44.81 11.12 16.95
N LEU A 16 45.16 10.95 15.68
CA LEU A 16 46.40 11.48 15.11
C LEU A 16 46.20 11.86 13.64
N GLN A 17 46.11 13.17 13.39
CA GLN A 17 46.36 13.81 12.11
C GLN A 17 47.87 13.84 11.86
N LEU A 18 48.33 13.38 10.69
CA LEU A 18 49.51 13.93 10.01
C LEU A 18 49.23 13.90 8.50
N GLY A 19 49.56 15.02 7.85
CA GLY A 19 49.27 15.34 6.45
C GLY A 19 50.25 14.74 5.44
N PRO A 20 50.40 15.38 4.26
CA PRO A 20 50.29 14.72 2.96
C PRO A 20 51.63 14.28 2.36
N LEU A 21 51.60 13.23 1.55
CA LEU A 21 52.65 12.94 0.58
C LEU A 21 52.00 12.66 -0.78
N ASP A 22 52.28 13.57 -1.69
CA ASP A 22 52.07 13.49 -3.12
C ASP A 22 53.03 12.48 -3.78
N ALA A 23 52.64 12.09 -5.00
CA ALA A 23 53.40 11.40 -6.04
C ALA A 23 53.33 9.86 -6.08
N GLY A 24 52.67 9.36 -7.13
CA GLY A 24 52.69 7.95 -7.52
C GLY A 24 51.65 7.62 -8.59
N LEU A 25 51.76 8.25 -9.77
CA LEU A 25 51.00 7.90 -10.97
C LEU A 25 51.52 6.55 -11.50
N GLU A 26 50.80 5.45 -11.31
CA GLU A 26 51.02 4.22 -12.08
C GLU A 26 49.69 3.58 -12.51
N HIS A 27 49.70 3.17 -13.78
CA HIS A 27 48.62 2.60 -14.56
C HIS A 27 47.95 1.38 -13.91
N LEU A 28 46.70 1.53 -13.49
CA LEU A 28 45.75 0.42 -13.40
C LEU A 28 44.82 0.48 -14.61
N ALA A 29 45.16 -0.33 -15.62
CA ALA A 29 44.25 -0.68 -16.69
C ALA A 29 43.03 -1.38 -16.07
N GLY A 30 41.93 -0.64 -15.92
CA GLY A 30 40.65 -1.19 -15.52
C GLY A 30 40.18 -2.19 -16.57
N VAL A 31 40.26 -3.47 -16.25
CA VAL A 31 39.46 -4.50 -16.91
C VAL A 31 38.03 -4.27 -16.44
N THR A 32 37.31 -3.40 -17.14
CA THR A 32 35.86 -3.33 -17.06
C THR A 32 35.34 -4.64 -17.64
N THR A 33 35.11 -5.63 -16.77
CA THR A 33 34.32 -6.79 -17.16
C THR A 33 32.90 -6.29 -17.39
N CYS A 34 32.62 -5.93 -18.64
CA CYS A 34 31.26 -5.73 -19.11
C CYS A 34 30.57 -7.08 -18.97
N SER A 35 29.89 -7.30 -17.84
CA SER A 35 28.97 -8.42 -17.67
C SER A 35 28.01 -8.38 -18.84
N CYS A 36 28.19 -9.28 -19.82
CA CYS A 36 27.23 -9.44 -20.91
C CYS A 36 25.86 -9.63 -20.28
N ALA A 37 24.95 -8.68 -20.52
CA ALA A 37 23.57 -8.78 -20.09
C ALA A 37 23.06 -10.17 -20.48
N SER A 38 22.64 -10.97 -19.51
CA SER A 38 21.93 -12.21 -19.74
C SER A 38 20.68 -11.85 -20.55
N ALA A 39 20.72 -12.02 -21.87
CA ALA A 39 19.59 -11.77 -22.74
C ALA A 39 18.43 -12.68 -22.28
N GLN A 40 17.39 -12.08 -21.69
CA GLN A 40 16.19 -12.79 -21.29
C GLN A 40 15.62 -13.50 -22.52
N LEU A 41 15.50 -14.83 -22.45
CA LEU A 41 14.95 -15.60 -23.57
C LEU A 41 13.47 -15.23 -23.81
N PRO A 42 12.99 -15.27 -25.07
CA PRO A 42 11.58 -15.07 -25.38
C PRO A 42 10.66 -15.96 -24.51
N PRO A 43 9.49 -15.46 -24.08
CA PRO A 43 8.59 -16.21 -23.20
C PRO A 43 8.10 -17.47 -23.91
N LYS A 44 8.35 -18.65 -23.34
CA LYS A 44 7.82 -19.92 -23.88
C LYS A 44 6.46 -20.19 -23.27
N SER A 45 5.56 -20.87 -23.98
CA SER A 45 4.28 -21.30 -23.40
C SER A 45 4.50 -22.32 -22.28
N GLY A 46 3.80 -22.11 -21.16
CA GLY A 46 3.73 -23.03 -20.03
C GLY A 46 3.00 -24.33 -20.38
N ARG A 47 2.98 -25.26 -19.41
CA ARG A 47 2.22 -26.51 -19.51
C ARG A 47 0.81 -26.34 -18.98
N ASP A 48 0.71 -25.68 -17.83
CA ASP A 48 -0.54 -25.50 -17.10
C ASP A 48 -1.35 -24.34 -17.66
N TYR A 49 -2.66 -24.37 -17.44
CA TYR A 49 -3.56 -23.29 -17.82
C TYR A 49 -3.77 -22.35 -16.62
N TYR A 50 -3.81 -21.06 -16.92
CA TYR A 50 -4.65 -20.12 -16.16
C TYR A 50 -6.09 -20.37 -16.58
N GLU A 51 -6.96 -20.65 -15.63
CA GLU A 51 -8.39 -20.82 -15.87
C GLU A 51 -9.14 -19.75 -15.06
N GLU A 52 -10.04 -19.03 -15.72
CA GLU A 52 -10.97 -18.13 -15.08
C GLU A 52 -12.39 -18.71 -15.29
N THR A 53 -12.82 -19.54 -14.35
CA THR A 53 -14.12 -20.22 -14.36
C THR A 53 -15.21 -19.49 -13.58
N THR A 54 -14.90 -18.39 -12.90
CA THR A 54 -15.84 -17.72 -11.98
C THR A 54 -16.70 -16.65 -12.65
N ARG A 55 -16.12 -15.76 -13.47
CA ARG A 55 -16.82 -14.57 -14.01
C ARG A 55 -16.77 -14.45 -15.53
N HIS A 56 -15.71 -14.95 -16.15
CA HIS A 56 -15.42 -14.71 -17.56
C HIS A 56 -15.42 -15.98 -18.42
N GLY A 57 -15.08 -17.15 -17.88
CA GLY A 57 -15.21 -18.43 -18.58
C GLY A 57 -14.18 -18.61 -19.69
N PHE A 58 -12.89 -18.45 -19.36
CA PHE A 58 -11.81 -18.71 -20.32
C PHE A 58 -10.59 -19.35 -19.68
N ARG A 59 -9.70 -19.88 -20.52
CA ARG A 59 -8.38 -20.33 -20.10
C ARG A 59 -7.30 -19.99 -21.10
N ILE A 60 -6.06 -19.87 -20.63
CA ILE A 60 -4.87 -19.62 -21.44
C ILE A 60 -3.64 -20.22 -20.76
N ARG A 61 -2.68 -20.76 -21.52
CA ARG A 61 -1.39 -21.18 -20.97
C ARG A 61 -0.47 -19.97 -20.81
N PRO A 62 -0.16 -19.51 -19.59
CA PRO A 62 0.72 -18.37 -19.39
C PRO A 62 2.16 -18.69 -19.83
N PRO A 63 3.04 -17.67 -19.88
CA PRO A 63 4.47 -17.89 -20.05
C PRO A 63 5.03 -18.85 -18.98
N LYS A 64 5.88 -19.77 -19.41
CA LYS A 64 6.57 -20.72 -18.55
C LYS A 64 7.51 -19.97 -17.59
N ASP A 65 7.53 -20.39 -16.33
CA ASP A 65 8.43 -19.87 -15.30
C ASP A 65 8.18 -18.38 -14.95
N TRP A 66 6.95 -17.89 -15.16
CA TRP A 66 6.48 -16.56 -14.75
C TRP A 66 5.48 -16.68 -13.59
N ASN A 67 5.45 -15.68 -12.72
CA ASN A 67 4.55 -15.60 -11.57
C ASN A 67 3.36 -14.71 -11.92
N PHE A 68 2.17 -15.11 -11.46
CA PHE A 68 0.95 -14.33 -11.58
C PHE A 68 0.78 -13.35 -10.41
N PHE A 69 0.42 -12.12 -10.73
CA PHE A 69 0.11 -11.06 -9.77
C PHE A 69 -1.27 -10.48 -10.09
N PRO A 70 -2.20 -10.46 -9.13
CA PRO A 70 -3.49 -9.81 -9.31
C PRO A 70 -3.33 -8.29 -9.44
N ASP A 71 -4.36 -7.62 -9.96
CA ASP A 71 -4.36 -6.15 -10.05
C ASP A 71 -4.34 -5.49 -8.65
N GLU A 72 -3.48 -4.49 -8.51
CA GLU A 72 -3.17 -3.81 -7.24
C GLU A 72 -4.19 -2.71 -6.89
N ARG A 73 -4.94 -2.22 -7.88
CA ARG A 73 -5.69 -0.95 -7.79
C ARG A 73 -7.19 -1.12 -7.87
N GLY A 74 -7.68 -2.36 -7.93
CA GLY A 74 -9.08 -2.63 -8.19
C GLY A 74 -9.53 -2.15 -9.57
N ASN A 75 -8.60 -2.04 -10.53
CA ASN A 75 -8.89 -1.72 -11.91
C ASN A 75 -9.77 -2.83 -12.49
N PRO A 76 -11.05 -2.55 -12.86
CA PRO A 76 -11.96 -3.60 -13.29
C PRO A 76 -11.56 -4.20 -14.64
N ASN A 77 -10.66 -3.56 -15.40
CA ASN A 77 -10.16 -4.07 -16.67
C ASN A 77 -8.98 -5.03 -16.53
N VAL A 78 -8.31 -5.10 -15.38
CA VAL A 78 -7.09 -5.90 -15.21
C VAL A 78 -7.40 -7.08 -14.31
N LEU A 79 -7.35 -8.30 -14.87
CA LEU A 79 -7.45 -9.53 -14.05
C LEU A 79 -6.16 -9.78 -13.30
N GLY A 80 -5.04 -9.51 -13.95
CA GLY A 80 -3.72 -9.60 -13.37
C GLY A 80 -2.65 -9.62 -14.45
N ARG A 81 -1.42 -9.86 -14.02
CA ARG A 81 -0.25 -9.89 -14.89
C ARG A 81 0.67 -11.04 -14.55
N TYR A 82 1.34 -11.56 -15.56
CA TYR A 82 2.46 -12.47 -15.40
C TYR A 82 3.75 -11.71 -15.59
N VAL A 83 4.71 -11.95 -14.70
CA VAL A 83 6.07 -11.42 -14.80
C VAL A 83 7.10 -12.54 -14.57
N PRO A 84 8.29 -12.48 -15.19
CA PRO A 84 9.35 -13.46 -14.97
C PRO A 84 9.69 -13.66 -13.48
N LYS A 85 9.99 -14.90 -13.08
CA LYS A 85 10.45 -15.24 -11.70
C LYS A 85 11.76 -14.56 -11.30
N ARG A 86 12.64 -14.28 -12.26
CA ARG A 86 13.93 -13.60 -12.03
C ARG A 86 13.89 -12.23 -12.68
N ASP A 87 14.53 -11.25 -12.04
CA ASP A 87 14.66 -9.90 -12.55
C ASP A 87 15.22 -9.94 -13.97
N GLY A 88 14.33 -9.62 -14.91
CA GLY A 88 14.57 -9.74 -16.33
C GLY A 88 14.39 -8.41 -17.00
N VAL A 89 15.00 -7.34 -16.47
CA VAL A 89 14.94 -6.05 -17.15
C VAL A 89 15.71 -6.15 -18.47
N ILE A 90 14.99 -6.01 -19.58
CA ILE A 90 15.58 -5.99 -20.91
C ILE A 90 15.99 -4.56 -21.21
N SER A 91 17.27 -4.37 -21.52
CA SER A 91 17.79 -3.12 -22.06
C SER A 91 17.75 -3.19 -23.58
N GLN A 92 17.17 -2.17 -24.20
CA GLN A 92 17.12 -2.00 -25.65
C GLN A 92 18.32 -1.17 -26.13
N GLU A 93 18.56 -1.17 -27.45
CA GLU A 93 19.68 -0.41 -28.06
C GLU A 93 19.53 1.11 -27.87
N ASP A 94 18.29 1.61 -27.82
CA ASP A 94 17.96 3.02 -27.54
C ASP A 94 18.15 3.41 -26.06
N GLY A 95 18.53 2.45 -25.20
CA GLY A 95 18.71 2.60 -23.76
C GLY A 95 17.43 2.43 -22.94
N THR A 96 16.26 2.27 -23.58
CA THR A 96 15.00 1.99 -22.89
C THR A 96 15.09 0.67 -22.13
N ARG A 97 14.57 0.64 -20.90
CA ARG A 97 14.51 -0.55 -20.06
C ARG A 97 13.07 -0.93 -19.76
N PHE A 98 12.76 -2.22 -19.84
CA PHE A 98 11.44 -2.70 -19.46
C PHE A 98 11.52 -4.09 -18.80
N ALA A 99 10.60 -4.35 -17.89
CA ALA A 99 10.33 -5.71 -17.44
C ALA A 99 9.33 -6.36 -18.43
N PRO A 100 9.64 -7.53 -18.99
CA PRO A 100 8.69 -8.30 -19.77
C PRO A 100 7.48 -8.65 -18.92
N THR A 101 6.30 -8.32 -19.41
CA THR A 101 5.05 -8.51 -18.66
C THR A 101 3.97 -8.95 -19.63
N MET A 102 3.12 -9.88 -19.18
CA MET A 102 1.90 -10.28 -19.87
C MET A 102 0.71 -9.87 -19.02
N TRP A 103 -0.15 -8.98 -19.51
CA TRP A 103 -1.41 -8.64 -18.84
C TRP A 103 -2.55 -9.49 -19.38
N LEU A 104 -3.43 -9.90 -18.47
CA LEU A 104 -4.75 -10.43 -18.79
C LEU A 104 -5.79 -9.35 -18.48
N LEU A 105 -6.48 -8.89 -19.52
CA LEU A 105 -7.40 -7.77 -19.44
C LEU A 105 -8.81 -8.19 -19.85
N VAL A 106 -9.83 -7.58 -19.24
CA VAL A 106 -11.24 -7.76 -19.59
C VAL A 106 -11.87 -6.40 -19.90
N PHE A 107 -12.69 -6.39 -20.95
CA PHE A 107 -13.48 -5.24 -21.36
C PHE A 107 -14.94 -5.69 -21.50
N ASP A 108 -15.76 -5.31 -20.52
CA ASP A 108 -17.20 -5.51 -20.51
C ASP A 108 -17.93 -4.19 -20.85
N LYS A 109 -18.50 -4.11 -22.04
CA LYS A 109 -19.21 -2.93 -22.52
C LYS A 109 -20.44 -2.59 -21.67
N THR A 110 -20.96 -3.55 -20.90
CA THR A 110 -22.11 -3.36 -20.01
C THR A 110 -21.75 -2.99 -18.58
N TYR A 111 -20.47 -3.05 -18.20
CA TYR A 111 -20.06 -2.67 -16.85
C TYR A 111 -20.27 -1.18 -16.65
N GLU A 112 -21.12 -0.83 -15.70
CA GLU A 112 -21.30 0.54 -15.24
C GLU A 112 -20.61 0.69 -13.88
N PRO A 113 -19.69 1.67 -13.73
CA PRO A 113 -19.08 1.94 -12.44
C PRO A 113 -20.17 2.19 -11.38
N PRO A 114 -19.98 1.73 -10.14
CA PRO A 114 -20.90 2.02 -9.07
C PRO A 114 -21.07 3.54 -8.91
N ALA A 115 -22.31 3.98 -8.69
CA ALA A 115 -22.59 5.39 -8.45
C ALA A 115 -21.84 5.89 -7.22
N ILE A 116 -21.33 7.12 -7.29
CA ILE A 116 -20.59 7.76 -6.21
C ILE A 116 -21.61 8.31 -5.22
N HIS A 117 -21.83 7.62 -4.09
CA HIS A 117 -22.77 8.07 -3.07
C HIS A 117 -22.08 8.80 -1.92
N ASN A 118 -20.78 8.58 -1.72
CA ASN A 118 -20.02 9.14 -0.63
C ASN A 118 -18.53 9.34 -1.01
N GLN A 119 -17.76 9.97 -0.12
CA GLN A 119 -16.35 10.24 -0.31
C GLN A 119 -15.50 8.97 -0.48
N ARG A 120 -15.88 7.86 0.14
CA ARG A 120 -15.20 6.56 -0.02
C ARG A 120 -15.42 6.01 -1.43
N ASP A 121 -16.65 6.09 -1.95
CA ASP A 121 -16.94 5.73 -3.35
C ASP A 121 -16.17 6.65 -4.32
N ALA A 122 -16.08 7.95 -3.99
CA ALA A 122 -15.33 8.91 -4.80
C ALA A 122 -13.82 8.61 -4.79
N GLN A 123 -13.24 8.25 -3.64
CA GLN A 123 -11.83 7.85 -3.53
C GLN A 123 -11.55 6.59 -4.33
N ARG A 124 -12.45 5.60 -4.26
CA ARG A 124 -12.34 4.37 -5.05
C ARG A 124 -12.48 4.67 -6.54
N ALA A 125 -13.49 5.42 -6.94
CA ALA A 125 -13.71 5.82 -8.34
C ALA A 125 -12.56 6.64 -8.90
N ALA A 126 -11.94 7.51 -8.09
CA ALA A 126 -10.80 8.34 -8.49
C ALA A 126 -9.54 7.52 -8.81
N VAL A 127 -9.43 6.29 -8.32
CA VAL A 127 -8.29 5.40 -8.60
C VAL A 127 -8.63 4.26 -9.57
N THR A 128 -9.92 4.01 -9.82
CA THR A 128 -10.41 2.98 -10.74
C THR A 128 -11.07 3.59 -11.97
N SER A 129 -10.25 4.01 -12.94
CA SER A 129 -10.75 4.30 -14.28
C SER A 129 -11.19 3.00 -14.96
N TYR A 130 -12.44 2.93 -15.42
CA TYR A 130 -12.93 1.83 -16.24
C TYR A 130 -12.98 2.22 -17.72
N TYR A 131 -12.48 1.34 -18.57
CA TYR A 131 -12.41 1.54 -20.02
C TYR A 131 -13.24 0.47 -20.73
N LYS A 132 -13.92 0.85 -21.80
CA LYS A 132 -14.78 -0.06 -22.58
C LYS A 132 -13.99 -0.80 -23.65
N THR A 133 -12.78 -0.35 -23.97
CA THR A 133 -11.90 -0.99 -24.97
C THR A 133 -10.42 -0.97 -24.58
N LEU A 134 -9.63 -1.88 -25.16
CA LEU A 134 -8.17 -1.92 -25.00
C LEU A 134 -7.49 -0.61 -25.44
N THR A 135 -7.94 0.00 -26.53
CA THR A 135 -7.34 1.23 -27.05
C THR A 135 -7.57 2.40 -26.09
N GLU A 136 -8.76 2.49 -25.48
CA GLU A 136 -9.05 3.49 -24.45
C GLU A 136 -8.18 3.25 -23.21
N TRP A 137 -8.06 1.99 -22.77
CA TRP A 137 -7.23 1.62 -21.62
C TRP A 137 -5.76 2.00 -21.86
N LEU A 138 -5.17 1.61 -23.00
CA LEU A 138 -3.77 1.97 -23.32
C LEU A 138 -3.53 3.49 -23.34
N LYS A 139 -4.53 4.29 -23.73
CA LYS A 139 -4.45 5.76 -23.72
C LYS A 139 -4.78 6.37 -22.35
N GLY A 140 -5.22 5.56 -21.40
CA GLY A 140 -5.51 5.95 -20.04
C GLY A 140 -4.26 6.44 -19.31
N ARG A 141 -4.40 7.48 -18.50
CA ARG A 141 -3.29 8.06 -17.72
C ARG A 141 -2.86 7.20 -16.52
N ASP A 142 -3.70 6.26 -16.11
CA ASP A 142 -3.53 5.50 -14.87
C ASP A 142 -2.92 4.10 -15.07
N VAL A 143 -2.49 3.79 -16.29
CA VAL A 143 -1.94 2.46 -16.61
C VAL A 143 -0.47 2.36 -16.22
N ASP A 144 -0.17 1.52 -15.24
CA ASP A 144 1.20 1.13 -14.92
C ASP A 144 1.66 -0.03 -15.82
N LEU A 145 2.46 0.31 -16.83
CA LEU A 145 3.04 -0.64 -17.79
C LEU A 145 4.44 -1.14 -17.39
N GLN A 146 4.89 -0.87 -16.16
CA GLN A 146 6.18 -1.34 -15.61
C GLN A 146 7.40 -1.07 -16.52
N THR A 147 7.46 0.13 -17.08
CA THR A 147 8.53 0.56 -17.98
C THR A 147 9.22 1.80 -17.45
N SER A 148 10.51 1.98 -17.78
CA SER A 148 11.21 3.25 -17.54
C SER A 148 10.73 4.38 -18.47
N LEU A 149 9.90 4.05 -19.47
CA LEU A 149 9.39 4.97 -20.47
C LEU A 149 8.15 5.70 -19.93
N THR A 150 8.22 7.03 -19.86
CA THR A 150 7.04 7.88 -19.73
C THR A 150 6.38 7.94 -21.10
N ILE A 151 5.38 7.09 -21.33
CA ILE A 151 4.72 6.95 -22.62
C ILE A 151 3.86 8.19 -22.90
N THR A 152 4.06 8.78 -24.08
CA THR A 152 3.30 9.94 -24.54
C THR A 152 2.31 9.59 -25.64
N GLU A 153 2.59 8.54 -26.41
CA GLU A 153 1.80 8.16 -27.57
C GLU A 153 1.80 6.64 -27.80
N PHE A 154 0.70 6.15 -28.38
CA PHE A 154 0.54 4.77 -28.85
C PHE A 154 0.13 4.77 -30.32
N ASP A 155 1.06 4.34 -31.17
CA ASP A 155 0.82 4.13 -32.60
C ASP A 155 0.46 2.69 -32.88
N VAL A 156 -0.49 2.47 -33.79
CA VAL A 156 -0.77 1.12 -34.27
C VAL A 156 0.14 0.83 -35.47
N LEU A 157 1.06 -0.12 -35.30
CA LEU A 157 2.02 -0.50 -36.35
C LEU A 157 1.48 -1.58 -37.29
N ASP A 158 0.75 -2.54 -36.75
CA ASP A 158 0.25 -3.71 -37.49
C ASP A 158 -1.13 -4.08 -36.94
N LYS A 159 -2.08 -4.32 -37.84
CA LYS A 159 -3.42 -4.84 -37.52
C LYS A 159 -3.63 -6.07 -38.37
N ASP A 160 -3.75 -7.21 -37.70
CA ASP A 160 -4.12 -8.46 -38.34
C ASP A 160 -5.50 -8.87 -37.81
N GLU A 161 -6.52 -8.67 -38.65
CA GLU A 161 -7.91 -9.04 -38.37
C GLU A 161 -8.23 -10.49 -38.79
N SER A 162 -7.20 -11.30 -39.07
CA SER A 162 -7.42 -12.68 -39.48
C SER A 162 -8.17 -13.47 -38.41
N LYS A 163 -9.23 -14.16 -38.84
CA LYS A 163 -9.94 -15.13 -37.99
C LYS A 163 -8.95 -16.22 -37.58
N VAL A 164 -8.69 -16.32 -36.29
CA VAL A 164 -7.91 -17.43 -35.71
C VAL A 164 -8.62 -18.74 -36.04
N LYS A 165 -7.88 -19.79 -36.41
CA LYS A 165 -8.44 -21.14 -36.58
C LYS A 165 -9.13 -21.58 -35.27
N GLY A 166 -10.46 -21.57 -35.27
CA GLY A 166 -11.32 -21.84 -34.11
C GLY A 166 -12.62 -21.02 -34.16
N THR A 167 -13.53 -21.23 -33.22
CA THR A 167 -14.84 -20.54 -33.13
C THR A 167 -14.78 -19.13 -32.51
N LEU A 168 -13.62 -18.69 -32.01
CA LEU A 168 -13.46 -17.38 -31.38
C LEU A 168 -12.80 -16.41 -32.35
N GLY A 169 -13.54 -15.38 -32.75
CA GLY A 169 -12.97 -14.22 -33.42
C GLY A 169 -11.86 -13.62 -32.54
N GLY A 170 -10.71 -13.36 -33.14
CA GLY A 170 -9.60 -12.72 -32.47
C GLY A 170 -9.00 -11.63 -33.34
N HIS A 171 -8.57 -10.54 -32.71
CA HIS A 171 -7.95 -9.41 -33.40
C HIS A 171 -6.56 -9.19 -32.81
N GLU A 172 -5.54 -9.30 -33.66
CA GLU A 172 -4.15 -9.03 -33.28
C GLU A 172 -3.80 -7.58 -33.64
N VAL A 173 -3.19 -6.89 -32.69
CA VAL A 173 -2.73 -5.51 -32.87
C VAL A 173 -1.33 -5.38 -32.27
N LEU A 174 -0.40 -4.85 -33.05
CA LEU A 174 0.91 -4.42 -32.56
C LEU A 174 0.89 -2.91 -32.39
N TYR A 175 1.14 -2.45 -31.18
CA TYR A 175 1.30 -1.06 -30.83
C TYR A 175 2.79 -0.74 -30.65
N LEU A 176 3.18 0.48 -31.02
CA LEU A 176 4.42 1.11 -30.59
C LEU A 176 4.07 2.19 -29.58
N ALA A 177 4.52 2.01 -28.35
CA ALA A 177 4.53 3.07 -27.36
C ALA A 177 5.81 3.90 -27.55
N THR A 178 5.67 5.20 -27.70
CA THR A 178 6.78 6.15 -27.75
C THR A 178 6.72 7.10 -26.57
N GLY A 179 7.88 7.58 -26.12
CA GLY A 179 7.95 8.46 -24.97
C GLY A 179 9.37 8.87 -24.60
N GLU A 180 9.52 9.30 -23.36
CA GLU A 180 10.81 9.72 -22.79
C GLU A 180 11.21 8.83 -21.62
N TYR A 181 12.49 8.45 -21.52
CA TYR A 181 13.05 7.85 -20.31
C TYR A 181 14.15 8.74 -19.71
N ARG A 182 14.41 8.59 -18.41
CA ARG A 182 15.52 9.29 -17.74
C ARG A 182 16.79 8.45 -17.76
N GLY A 183 17.84 8.98 -18.38
CA GLY A 183 19.16 8.38 -18.38
C GLY A 183 19.84 8.45 -17.01
N ALA A 184 21.03 7.86 -16.90
CA ALA A 184 21.77 7.77 -15.62
C ALA A 184 22.16 9.14 -15.04
N ARG A 185 22.23 10.20 -15.87
CA ARG A 185 22.50 11.58 -15.42
C ARG A 185 21.24 12.44 -15.36
N GLY A 186 20.06 11.82 -15.47
CA GLY A 186 18.76 12.48 -15.39
C GLY A 186 18.30 13.16 -16.67
N GLU A 187 19.07 13.05 -17.76
CA GLU A 187 18.70 13.52 -19.09
C GLU A 187 17.47 12.78 -19.64
N LYS A 188 16.63 13.49 -20.39
CA LYS A 188 15.46 12.91 -21.06
C LYS A 188 15.88 12.42 -22.43
N ASN A 189 15.70 11.12 -22.69
CA ASN A 189 16.00 10.51 -23.97
C ASN A 189 14.72 9.94 -24.60
N PRO A 190 14.52 10.07 -25.92
CA PRO A 190 13.42 9.40 -26.58
C PRO A 190 13.62 7.89 -26.53
N GLY A 191 12.53 7.14 -26.42
CA GLY A 191 12.55 5.68 -26.41
C GLY A 191 11.28 5.07 -26.98
N GLY A 192 11.35 3.78 -27.30
CA GLY A 192 10.22 3.01 -27.80
C GLY A 192 10.04 1.67 -27.10
N LEU A 193 8.79 1.19 -27.04
CA LEU A 193 8.46 -0.14 -26.56
C LEU A 193 7.32 -0.74 -27.39
N HIS A 194 7.46 -2.00 -27.82
CA HIS A 194 6.34 -2.68 -28.47
C HIS A 194 5.36 -3.22 -27.43
N PHE A 195 4.08 -3.04 -27.72
CA PHE A 195 3.00 -3.73 -27.03
C PHE A 195 2.23 -4.57 -28.03
N TRP A 196 2.31 -5.88 -27.86
CA TRP A 196 1.55 -6.81 -28.68
C TRP A 196 0.29 -7.22 -27.94
N ALA A 197 -0.87 -7.07 -28.59
CA ALA A 197 -2.13 -7.48 -28.02
C ALA A 197 -2.86 -8.45 -28.93
N LYS A 198 -3.53 -9.42 -28.32
CA LYS A 198 -4.56 -10.21 -28.97
C LYS A 198 -5.84 -10.17 -28.16
N ARG A 199 -6.90 -9.69 -28.82
CA ARG A 199 -8.25 -9.59 -28.26
C ARG A 199 -9.06 -10.81 -28.66
N PHE A 200 -9.87 -11.32 -27.76
CA PHE A 200 -10.76 -12.46 -27.93
C PHE A 200 -12.17 -12.06 -27.55
N VAL A 201 -13.13 -12.25 -28.46
CA VAL A 201 -14.53 -11.92 -28.21
C VAL A 201 -15.18 -13.06 -27.43
N LEU A 202 -15.48 -12.85 -26.15
CA LEU A 202 -16.19 -13.82 -25.30
C LEU A 202 -17.70 -13.74 -25.49
N THR A 203 -18.24 -12.54 -25.57
CA THR A 203 -19.64 -12.27 -25.97
C THR A 203 -19.67 -11.00 -26.80
N GLU A 204 -20.82 -10.61 -27.33
CA GLU A 204 -20.98 -9.33 -28.05
C GLU A 204 -20.49 -8.12 -27.24
N ASN A 205 -20.67 -8.19 -25.91
CA ASN A 205 -20.33 -7.11 -24.99
C ASN A 205 -19.05 -7.35 -24.20
N LYS A 206 -18.43 -8.54 -24.27
CA LYS A 206 -17.29 -8.90 -23.43
C LYS A 206 -16.11 -9.36 -24.25
N GLU A 207 -14.97 -8.72 -24.05
CA GLU A 207 -13.71 -9.02 -24.72
C GLU A 207 -12.62 -9.31 -23.68
N VAL A 208 -11.76 -10.29 -23.93
CA VAL A 208 -10.52 -10.51 -23.17
C VAL A 208 -9.35 -10.11 -24.05
N ALA A 209 -8.40 -9.36 -23.50
CA ALA A 209 -7.15 -9.07 -24.19
C ALA A 209 -5.96 -9.69 -23.46
N VAL A 210 -5.07 -10.30 -24.23
CA VAL A 210 -3.75 -10.72 -23.78
C VAL A 210 -2.76 -9.72 -24.33
N LEU A 211 -2.13 -8.94 -23.45
CA LEU A 211 -1.20 -7.88 -23.81
C LEU A 211 0.22 -8.27 -23.36
N PHE A 212 1.22 -8.06 -24.20
CA PHE A 212 2.63 -8.29 -23.89
C PHE A 212 3.46 -7.04 -24.13
N SER A 213 4.35 -6.71 -23.20
CA SER A 213 5.48 -5.82 -23.48
C SER A 213 6.57 -6.59 -24.21
N ALA A 214 7.15 -6.00 -25.25
CA ALA A 214 8.08 -6.67 -26.16
C ALA A 214 9.17 -5.71 -26.67
N PRO A 215 10.35 -6.22 -27.06
CA PRO A 215 11.42 -5.38 -27.59
C PRO A 215 11.05 -4.76 -28.94
N THR A 216 11.59 -3.57 -29.21
CA THR A 216 11.45 -2.88 -30.51
C THR A 216 12.41 -3.41 -31.57
N ASP A 217 13.56 -3.99 -31.16
CA ASP A 217 14.50 -4.59 -32.10
C ASP A 217 13.81 -5.64 -32.98
N LYS A 218 13.98 -5.51 -34.30
CA LYS A 218 13.28 -6.32 -35.29
C LYS A 218 13.63 -7.80 -35.19
N ARG A 219 14.89 -8.13 -34.88
CA ARG A 219 15.37 -9.52 -34.82
C ARG A 219 14.84 -10.20 -33.56
N GLU A 220 14.93 -9.54 -32.41
CA GLU A 220 14.38 -10.04 -31.16
C GLU A 220 12.85 -10.10 -31.21
N TRP A 221 12.18 -9.08 -31.75
CA TRP A 221 10.73 -9.09 -31.92
C TRP A 221 10.25 -10.29 -32.73
N SER A 222 10.92 -10.63 -33.83
CA SER A 222 10.56 -11.81 -34.64
C SER A 222 10.56 -13.12 -33.82
N LYS A 223 11.55 -13.29 -32.93
CA LYS A 223 11.61 -14.44 -32.01
C LYS A 223 10.49 -14.41 -30.97
N TRP A 224 10.23 -13.24 -30.39
CA TRP A 224 9.19 -13.03 -29.39
C TRP A 224 7.79 -13.25 -29.94
N ARG A 225 7.49 -12.64 -31.09
CA ARG A 225 6.18 -12.74 -31.76
C ARG A 225 5.74 -14.19 -31.96
N SER A 226 6.65 -15.06 -32.41
CA SER A 226 6.32 -16.48 -32.61
C SER A 226 5.91 -17.18 -31.32
N GLN A 227 6.59 -16.91 -30.20
CA GLN A 227 6.28 -17.56 -28.93
C GLN A 227 5.05 -16.96 -28.25
N ILE A 228 4.90 -15.63 -28.29
CA ILE A 228 3.73 -14.92 -27.79
C ILE A 228 2.46 -15.38 -28.53
N ARG A 229 2.52 -15.53 -29.86
CA ARG A 229 1.41 -16.08 -30.65
C ARG A 229 1.04 -17.50 -30.25
N LYS A 230 2.01 -18.34 -29.86
CA LYS A 230 1.74 -19.70 -29.35
C LYS A 230 1.03 -19.65 -28.00
N ILE A 231 1.46 -18.78 -27.10
CA ILE A 231 0.80 -18.54 -25.81
C ILE A 231 -0.65 -18.10 -26.04
N ALA A 232 -0.87 -17.03 -26.79
CA ALA A 232 -2.21 -16.53 -27.06
C ALA A 232 -3.06 -17.52 -27.89
N GLY A 233 -2.43 -18.37 -28.71
CA GLY A 233 -3.09 -19.45 -29.45
C GLY A 233 -3.64 -20.57 -28.56
N SER A 234 -3.24 -20.64 -27.29
CA SER A 234 -3.81 -21.58 -26.31
C SER A 234 -5.12 -21.10 -25.67
N PHE A 235 -5.54 -19.87 -25.96
CA PHE A 235 -6.77 -19.30 -25.44
C PHE A 235 -8.00 -20.12 -25.87
N SER A 236 -8.87 -20.45 -24.93
CA SER A 236 -10.15 -21.13 -25.21
C SER A 236 -11.21 -20.75 -24.18
N ARG A 237 -12.49 -20.87 -24.54
CA ARG A 237 -13.59 -20.75 -23.58
C ARG A 237 -13.65 -22.00 -22.69
N VAL A 238 -14.08 -21.79 -21.46
CA VAL A 238 -14.47 -22.84 -20.52
C VAL A 238 -15.83 -22.48 -19.94
N ASP A 239 -16.54 -23.49 -19.44
CA ASP A 239 -17.81 -23.24 -18.76
C ASP A 239 -17.56 -22.51 -17.43
N LEU A 240 -18.52 -21.69 -17.03
CA LEU A 240 -18.48 -21.08 -15.72
C LEU A 240 -18.81 -22.14 -14.68
N GLU A 241 -18.00 -22.19 -13.63
CA GLU A 241 -18.25 -23.01 -12.45
C GLU A 241 -19.04 -22.19 -11.44
N ASP A 242 -20.07 -22.81 -10.86
CA ASP A 242 -20.75 -22.21 -9.72
C ASP A 242 -19.74 -22.13 -8.56
N LEU A 243 -19.58 -20.94 -7.99
CA LEU A 243 -18.78 -20.78 -6.79
C LEU A 243 -19.35 -21.64 -5.68
N ASP A 244 -18.48 -22.42 -5.04
CA ASP A 244 -18.83 -23.18 -3.84
C ASP A 244 -19.09 -22.22 -2.67
N THR A 245 -20.32 -21.74 -2.61
CA THR A 245 -20.80 -20.84 -1.56
C THR A 245 -20.96 -21.55 -0.21
N SER A 246 -20.83 -22.88 -0.13
CA SER A 246 -20.90 -23.61 1.14
C SER A 246 -19.74 -23.25 2.08
N SER A 247 -18.63 -22.77 1.53
CA SER A 247 -17.48 -22.26 2.28
C SER A 247 -17.66 -20.84 2.82
N VAL A 248 -18.77 -20.16 2.53
CA VAL A 248 -18.96 -18.76 2.92
C VAL A 248 -19.10 -18.60 4.44
N ILE A 249 -18.23 -17.80 5.05
CA ILE A 249 -18.20 -17.54 6.49
C ILE A 249 -18.88 -16.21 6.82
N GLY A 250 -19.66 -16.18 7.91
CA GLY A 250 -20.26 -14.98 8.49
C GLY A 250 -21.68 -14.70 7.99
N SER A 251 -22.15 -13.48 8.25
CA SER A 251 -23.46 -12.96 7.83
C SER A 251 -23.30 -11.53 7.29
N GLY A 252 -24.36 -10.97 6.70
CA GLY A 252 -24.41 -9.57 6.28
C GLY A 252 -23.25 -9.17 5.34
N ALA A 253 -22.59 -8.05 5.65
CA ALA A 253 -21.48 -7.54 4.87
C ALA A 253 -20.27 -8.48 4.87
N ARG A 254 -20.03 -9.23 5.96
CA ARG A 254 -18.91 -10.18 6.04
C ARG A 254 -19.08 -11.34 5.08
N ALA A 255 -20.28 -11.93 5.01
CA ALA A 255 -20.57 -13.02 4.08
C ALA A 255 -20.45 -12.55 2.61
N LYS A 256 -20.94 -11.35 2.31
CA LYS A 256 -20.80 -10.72 0.99
C LYS A 256 -19.32 -10.54 0.63
N LYS A 257 -18.53 -9.93 1.53
CA LYS A 257 -17.09 -9.71 1.30
C LYS A 257 -16.34 -11.04 1.14
N HIS A 258 -16.65 -12.05 1.95
CA HIS A 258 -16.00 -13.35 1.83
C HIS A 258 -16.24 -13.98 0.45
N ARG A 259 -17.48 -13.91 -0.06
CA ARG A 259 -17.79 -14.39 -1.42
C ARG A 259 -17.02 -13.63 -2.50
N GLU A 260 -16.98 -12.30 -2.41
CA GLU A 260 -16.19 -11.47 -3.33
C GLU A 260 -14.70 -11.84 -3.33
N LEU A 261 -14.15 -12.18 -2.17
CA LEU A 261 -12.76 -12.59 -2.03
C LEU A 261 -12.51 -14.02 -2.50
N LEU A 262 -13.45 -14.96 -2.30
CA LEU A 262 -13.37 -16.31 -2.87
C LEU A 262 -13.38 -16.26 -4.39
N GLU A 263 -14.23 -15.42 -4.99
CA GLU A 263 -14.23 -15.14 -6.43
C GLU A 263 -12.88 -14.59 -6.89
N MET A 264 -12.39 -13.57 -6.19
CA MET A 264 -11.11 -12.95 -6.51
C MET A 264 -9.97 -13.99 -6.46
N VAL A 265 -9.87 -14.75 -5.37
CA VAL A 265 -8.79 -15.72 -5.17
C VAL A 265 -8.91 -16.90 -6.13
N GLY A 266 -10.13 -17.37 -6.42
CA GLY A 266 -10.37 -18.41 -7.43
C GLY A 266 -9.87 -18.03 -8.83
N ALA A 267 -9.92 -16.73 -9.17
CA ALA A 267 -9.37 -16.20 -10.42
C ALA A 267 -7.86 -15.90 -10.38
N ASN A 268 -7.18 -16.12 -9.24
CA ASN A 268 -5.79 -15.72 -8.99
C ASN A 268 -4.92 -16.90 -8.55
N PRO A 269 -4.37 -17.70 -9.49
CA PRO A 269 -3.60 -18.90 -9.15
C PRO A 269 -2.41 -18.62 -8.24
N GLY A 270 -2.21 -19.51 -7.27
CA GLY A 270 -1.14 -19.40 -6.28
C GLY A 270 -1.45 -18.46 -5.12
N TRP A 271 -2.63 -17.86 -5.07
CA TRP A 271 -3.13 -17.13 -3.91
C TRP A 271 -4.18 -17.95 -3.17
N GLU A 272 -4.22 -17.81 -1.86
CA GLU A 272 -5.17 -18.46 -0.96
C GLU A 272 -5.88 -17.42 -0.09
N LEU A 273 -7.12 -17.74 0.31
CA LEU A 273 -7.91 -16.95 1.24
C LEU A 273 -7.99 -17.67 2.58
N HIS A 274 -7.62 -16.96 3.64
CA HIS A 274 -7.84 -17.36 5.01
C HIS A 274 -8.78 -16.35 5.69
N ALA A 275 -9.47 -16.79 6.73
CA ALA A 275 -10.34 -15.93 7.52
C ALA A 275 -10.04 -16.08 9.01
N THR A 276 -10.19 -14.98 9.72
CA THR A 276 -10.21 -14.90 11.19
C THR A 276 -11.52 -14.23 11.62
N PRO A 277 -11.85 -14.09 12.92
CA PRO A 277 -13.09 -13.41 13.33
C PRO A 277 -13.28 -11.98 12.80
N ASN A 278 -12.18 -11.27 12.55
CA ASN A 278 -12.17 -9.85 12.21
C ASN A 278 -11.41 -9.50 10.92
N TYR A 279 -10.73 -10.45 10.28
CA TYR A 279 -9.94 -10.20 9.07
C TYR A 279 -10.17 -11.29 8.00
N PHE A 280 -9.87 -10.91 6.76
CA PHE A 280 -9.61 -11.81 5.65
C PHE A 280 -8.14 -11.65 5.26
N VAL A 281 -7.40 -12.76 5.21
CA VAL A 281 -5.99 -12.77 4.85
C VAL A 281 -5.82 -13.45 3.51
N ILE A 282 -5.29 -12.73 2.53
CA ILE A 282 -5.04 -13.23 1.18
C ILE A 282 -3.52 -13.37 1.03
N SER A 283 -3.02 -14.54 0.66
CA SER A 283 -1.57 -14.75 0.57
C SER A 283 -1.16 -15.66 -0.56
N ASN A 284 0.02 -15.43 -1.12
CA ASN A 284 0.71 -16.36 -2.01
C ASN A 284 1.89 -17.07 -1.33
N SER A 285 2.03 -16.94 -0.01
CA SER A 285 3.08 -17.60 0.76
C SER A 285 2.65 -19.00 1.19
N ASP A 286 3.59 -19.95 1.14
CA ASP A 286 3.40 -21.30 1.67
C ASP A 286 3.90 -21.45 3.13
N ASP A 287 4.44 -20.39 3.73
CA ASP A 287 4.86 -20.35 5.13
C ASP A 287 3.66 -20.28 6.08
N SER A 288 3.10 -21.46 6.38
CA SER A 288 1.97 -21.60 7.29
C SER A 288 2.25 -21.11 8.72
N GLU A 289 3.51 -21.14 9.19
CA GLU A 289 3.87 -20.65 10.52
C GLU A 289 3.76 -19.13 10.56
N PHE A 290 4.37 -18.46 9.56
CA PHE A 290 4.27 -17.01 9.40
C PHE A 290 2.83 -16.54 9.22
N LEU A 291 2.04 -17.21 8.38
CA LEU A 291 0.62 -16.87 8.17
C LEU A 291 -0.22 -17.04 9.45
N ASN A 292 0.03 -18.10 10.22
CA ASN A 292 -0.63 -18.27 11.52
C ASN A 292 -0.22 -17.19 12.51
N GLU A 293 1.05 -16.79 12.53
CA GLU A 293 1.51 -15.70 13.37
C GLU A 293 0.88 -14.35 12.99
N ILE A 294 0.79 -14.01 11.69
CA ILE A 294 0.07 -12.83 11.18
C ILE A 294 -1.38 -12.81 11.69
N LYS A 295 -2.13 -13.90 11.47
CA LYS A 295 -3.54 -14.00 11.87
C LYS A 295 -3.72 -13.79 13.38
N ASN A 296 -2.90 -14.46 14.19
CA ASN A 296 -2.97 -14.34 15.65
C ASN A 296 -2.60 -12.94 16.13
N ARG A 297 -1.59 -12.31 15.52
CA ARG A 297 -1.16 -10.95 15.85
C ARG A 297 -2.21 -9.90 15.50
N LEU A 298 -2.86 -10.03 14.34
CA LEU A 298 -3.94 -9.13 13.91
C LEU A 298 -5.10 -9.13 14.89
N GLU A 299 -5.55 -10.31 15.30
CA GLU A 299 -6.62 -10.43 16.29
C GLU A 299 -6.19 -9.88 17.66
N ALA A 300 -5.00 -10.25 18.13
CA ALA A 300 -4.51 -9.80 19.43
C ALA A 300 -4.25 -8.28 19.50
N ILE A 301 -3.76 -7.65 18.43
CA ILE A 301 -3.51 -6.20 18.44
C ILE A 301 -4.82 -5.43 18.35
N ARG A 302 -5.82 -5.97 17.64
CA ARG A 302 -7.17 -5.39 17.58
C ARG A 302 -7.81 -5.28 18.96
N GLU A 303 -7.61 -6.26 19.85
CA GLU A 303 -8.08 -6.16 21.24
C GLU A 303 -7.52 -4.91 21.94
N GLN A 304 -6.28 -4.50 21.64
CA GLN A 304 -5.69 -3.27 22.19
C GLN A 304 -6.28 -2.00 21.57
N TYR A 305 -6.69 -2.06 20.30
CA TYR A 305 -7.42 -0.95 19.68
C TYR A 305 -8.80 -0.79 20.30
N GLU A 306 -9.54 -1.89 20.49
CA GLU A 306 -10.91 -1.87 21.00
C GLU A 306 -11.03 -1.40 22.47
N ILE A 307 -9.95 -1.48 23.27
CA ILE A 307 -9.90 -0.87 24.61
C ILE A 307 -10.03 0.65 24.53
N GLU A 308 -9.35 1.28 23.57
CA GLU A 308 -9.31 2.75 23.46
C GLU A 308 -10.39 3.30 22.54
N PHE A 309 -10.80 2.50 21.56
CA PHE A 309 -11.79 2.82 20.55
C PHE A 309 -12.95 1.80 20.62
N PRO A 310 -13.69 1.77 21.75
CA PRO A 310 -14.79 0.84 21.94
C PRO A 310 -15.95 1.11 20.97
N GLU A 311 -16.82 0.13 20.81
CA GLU A 311 -17.93 0.17 19.85
C GLU A 311 -18.87 1.36 20.09
N GLU A 312 -19.11 1.72 21.34
CA GLU A 312 -19.99 2.83 21.70
C GLU A 312 -19.49 4.15 21.10
N LEU A 313 -18.18 4.40 21.12
CA LEU A 313 -17.58 5.59 20.51
C LEU A 313 -17.64 5.53 18.98
N ALA A 314 -17.51 4.34 18.38
CA ALA A 314 -17.64 4.17 16.92
C ALA A 314 -19.07 4.50 16.45
N LEU A 315 -20.07 4.08 17.24
CA LEU A 315 -21.46 4.37 16.98
C LEU A 315 -21.74 5.87 17.10
N GLU A 316 -21.24 6.51 18.16
CA GLU A 316 -21.32 7.97 18.34
C GLU A 316 -20.70 8.72 17.15
N ALA A 317 -19.49 8.33 16.73
CA ALA A 317 -18.79 8.92 15.59
C ALA A 317 -19.62 8.82 14.29
N SER A 318 -20.21 7.66 14.04
CA SER A 318 -21.07 7.42 12.87
C SER A 318 -22.34 8.26 12.90
N GLN A 319 -23.02 8.34 14.05
CA GLN A 319 -24.23 9.15 14.23
C GLN A 319 -23.94 10.64 14.06
N ALA A 320 -22.86 11.13 14.65
CA ALA A 320 -22.44 12.53 14.54
C ALA A 320 -22.14 12.89 13.07
N GLN A 321 -21.47 12.00 12.34
CA GLN A 321 -21.21 12.21 10.92
C GLN A 321 -22.50 12.19 10.08
N ALA A 322 -23.41 11.25 10.33
CA ALA A 322 -24.70 11.19 9.65
C ALA A 322 -25.51 12.48 9.86
N LYS A 323 -25.53 12.99 11.10
CA LYS A 323 -26.13 14.28 11.44
C LYS A 323 -25.50 15.43 10.64
N ARG A 324 -24.17 15.56 10.63
CA ARG A 324 -23.47 16.60 9.85
C ARG A 324 -23.81 16.55 8.36
N ARG A 325 -23.88 15.35 7.77
CA ARG A 325 -24.25 15.18 6.35
C ARG A 325 -25.68 15.63 6.08
N ARG A 326 -26.61 15.36 6.99
CA ARG A 326 -28.00 15.84 6.89
C ARG A 326 -28.08 17.36 6.97
N GLU A 327 -27.41 17.96 7.95
CA GLU A 327 -27.38 19.41 8.13
C GLU A 327 -26.74 20.14 6.94
N ALA A 328 -25.70 19.57 6.32
CA ALA A 328 -25.10 20.12 5.10
C ALA A 328 -26.10 20.08 3.92
N ARG A 329 -26.81 18.95 3.73
CA ARG A 329 -27.82 18.83 2.67
C ARG A 329 -29.01 19.77 2.86
N ASP A 330 -29.44 19.97 4.11
CA ASP A 330 -30.55 20.87 4.41
C ASP A 330 -30.16 22.34 4.13
N LYS A 331 -28.91 22.73 4.40
CA LYS A 331 -28.40 24.07 4.04
C LYS A 331 -28.35 24.29 2.52
N ASP A 332 -27.94 23.28 1.75
CA ASP A 332 -27.87 23.39 0.28
C ASP A 332 -29.27 23.45 -0.37
N ARG A 333 -30.31 22.97 0.32
CA ARG A 333 -31.71 23.00 -0.16
C ARG A 333 -32.41 24.35 0.03
N ASP A 334 -31.93 25.20 0.93
CA ASP A 334 -32.54 26.52 1.16
C ASP A 334 -32.17 27.53 0.05
N ASP A 335 -31.27 27.18 -0.89
CA ASP A 335 -30.79 28.05 -1.98
C ASP A 335 -31.22 27.60 -3.42
N GLU A 336 -31.95 26.49 -3.59
CA GLU A 336 -32.49 26.04 -4.90
C GLU A 336 -33.95 25.54 -4.84
N GLU A 337 -34.71 25.67 -5.96
CA GLU A 337 -36.10 25.18 -6.10
C GLU A 337 -36.24 23.71 -5.69
N PRO A 338 -37.39 23.29 -5.12
CA PRO A 338 -37.53 21.94 -4.58
C PRO A 338 -37.40 20.91 -5.70
N ALA A 339 -36.33 20.13 -5.65
CA ALA A 339 -36.20 18.92 -6.45
C ALA A 339 -37.41 18.00 -6.20
N PRO A 340 -37.90 17.28 -7.24
CA PRO A 340 -39.00 16.34 -7.06
C PRO A 340 -38.67 15.31 -5.98
N PRO A 341 -39.68 14.70 -5.34
CA PRO A 341 -39.47 13.71 -4.30
C PRO A 341 -38.87 12.45 -4.94
N GLU A 342 -37.56 12.48 -5.17
CA GLU A 342 -36.78 11.30 -5.45
C GLU A 342 -36.85 10.45 -4.20
N ALA A 343 -37.29 9.21 -4.45
CA ALA A 343 -37.56 8.13 -3.52
C ALA A 343 -36.90 8.33 -2.17
N GLU A 344 -37.67 8.10 -1.10
CA GLU A 344 -37.14 7.49 0.11
C GLU A 344 -36.02 6.54 -0.31
N GLN A 345 -34.78 7.01 -0.22
CA GLN A 345 -33.64 6.14 -0.14
C GLN A 345 -33.92 5.50 1.20
N THR A 346 -34.66 4.38 1.15
CA THR A 346 -34.67 3.35 2.16
C THR A 346 -33.30 3.42 2.75
N GLU A 347 -33.19 3.75 4.04
CA GLU A 347 -31.97 3.65 4.81
C GLU A 347 -31.41 2.26 4.49
N VAL A 348 -30.59 2.18 3.44
CA VAL A 348 -30.05 0.92 2.97
C VAL A 348 -29.20 0.54 4.15
N GLU A 349 -29.56 -0.54 4.84
CA GLU A 349 -28.87 -1.13 5.98
C GLU A 349 -27.37 -1.19 5.67
N SER A 350 -26.69 -0.07 5.88
CA SER A 350 -25.27 0.04 5.66
C SER A 350 -24.68 -0.58 6.90
N ALA A 351 -24.05 -1.74 6.72
CA ALA A 351 -23.32 -2.44 7.76
C ALA A 351 -22.60 -1.44 8.68
N SER A 352 -22.74 -1.63 9.99
CA SER A 352 -22.18 -0.70 10.97
C SER A 352 -20.67 -0.55 10.77
N PRO A 353 -20.05 0.56 11.21
CA PRO A 353 -18.59 0.70 11.25
C PRO A 353 -17.87 -0.54 11.80
N ARG A 354 -18.44 -1.15 12.84
CA ARG A 354 -17.93 -2.38 13.43
C ARG A 354 -18.06 -3.58 12.49
N GLU A 355 -19.20 -3.77 11.84
CA GLU A 355 -19.37 -4.87 10.89
C GLU A 355 -18.44 -4.72 9.67
N LEU A 356 -18.28 -3.50 9.16
CA LEU A 356 -17.35 -3.19 8.07
C LEU A 356 -15.90 -3.41 8.49
N SER A 357 -15.51 -3.02 9.71
CA SER A 357 -14.13 -3.25 10.18
C SER A 357 -13.78 -4.72 10.34
N ARG A 358 -14.78 -5.60 10.47
CA ARG A 358 -14.58 -7.06 10.44
C ARG A 358 -14.37 -7.59 9.03
N CYS A 359 -14.65 -6.80 8.00
CA CYS A 359 -14.40 -7.15 6.60
C CYS A 359 -12.99 -6.75 6.13
N SER A 360 -12.12 -6.33 7.06
CA SER A 360 -10.75 -5.88 6.79
C SER A 360 -9.93 -6.91 6.03
N VAL A 361 -9.26 -6.48 4.96
CA VAL A 361 -8.45 -7.34 4.09
C VAL A 361 -6.97 -7.09 4.34
N VAL A 362 -6.22 -8.17 4.55
CA VAL A 362 -4.77 -8.16 4.70
C VAL A 362 -4.16 -9.04 3.62
N ARG A 363 -3.30 -8.47 2.77
CA ARG A 363 -2.52 -9.19 1.77
C ARG A 363 -1.12 -9.46 2.28
N VAL A 364 -0.74 -10.73 2.27
CA VAL A 364 0.60 -11.18 2.68
C VAL A 364 1.35 -11.70 1.46
N CYS A 365 2.31 -10.92 0.98
CA CYS A 365 3.20 -11.29 -0.10
C CYS A 365 4.28 -12.25 0.41
N ASP A 366 4.55 -13.30 -0.35
CA ASP A 366 5.56 -14.32 -0.03
C ASP A 366 6.98 -13.73 0.12
N SER A 367 7.28 -12.72 -0.68
CA SER A 367 8.60 -12.09 -0.68
C SER A 367 8.53 -10.58 -0.82
N ARG A 368 9.64 -9.92 -0.49
CA ARG A 368 9.84 -8.50 -0.80
C ARG A 368 9.65 -8.20 -2.28
N GLU A 369 10.13 -9.09 -3.13
CA GLU A 369 10.04 -8.94 -4.58
C GLU A 369 8.56 -8.91 -5.01
N ASP A 370 7.77 -9.83 -4.48
CA ASP A 370 6.32 -9.87 -4.73
C ASP A 370 5.61 -8.65 -4.17
N TYR A 371 6.01 -8.17 -2.99
CA TYR A 371 5.50 -6.94 -2.40
C TYR A 371 5.77 -5.71 -3.29
N MET A 372 7.00 -5.56 -3.78
CA MET A 372 7.35 -4.47 -4.69
C MET A 372 6.59 -4.59 -6.02
N ARG A 373 6.39 -5.82 -6.52
CA ARG A 373 5.58 -6.14 -7.69
C ARG A 373 4.08 -6.03 -7.46
N TYR A 374 3.64 -5.84 -6.22
CA TYR A 374 2.26 -5.48 -5.87
C TYR A 374 2.11 -3.97 -5.63
N GLY A 375 3.17 -3.18 -5.81
CA GLY A 375 3.12 -1.72 -5.66
C GLY A 375 3.58 -1.21 -4.29
N GLY A 376 4.21 -2.08 -3.49
CA GLY A 376 4.81 -1.74 -2.21
C GLY A 376 5.78 -0.55 -2.29
N PRO A 377 5.62 0.50 -1.45
CA PRO A 377 6.54 1.61 -1.42
C PRO A 377 7.96 1.18 -1.02
N GLN A 378 8.96 1.70 -1.73
CA GLN A 378 10.36 1.38 -1.43
C GLN A 378 10.74 1.81 0.00
N GLY A 379 11.31 0.87 0.77
CA GLY A 379 11.78 1.12 2.13
C GLY A 379 10.72 0.95 3.22
N SER A 380 9.55 0.41 2.87
CA SER A 380 8.51 -0.01 3.81
C SER A 380 8.38 -1.54 3.81
N ALA A 381 8.01 -2.13 4.96
CA ALA A 381 7.69 -3.55 5.06
C ALA A 381 6.21 -3.87 4.78
N GLY A 382 5.40 -2.83 4.63
CA GLY A 382 3.96 -2.90 4.39
C GLY A 382 3.37 -1.49 4.25
N TYR A 383 2.13 -1.43 3.79
CA TYR A 383 1.32 -0.21 3.70
C TYR A 383 -0.16 -0.55 3.83
N TRP A 384 -0.94 0.38 4.35
CA TRP A 384 -2.39 0.38 4.21
C TRP A 384 -2.84 1.44 3.21
N TRP A 385 -3.83 1.10 2.38
CA TRP A 385 -4.39 2.02 1.40
C TRP A 385 -5.91 2.10 1.48
N SER A 386 -6.42 3.30 1.78
CA SER A 386 -7.86 3.53 1.95
C SER A 386 -8.70 3.32 0.68
N ALA A 387 -8.11 3.45 -0.51
CA ALA A 387 -8.87 3.38 -1.77
C ALA A 387 -9.22 1.94 -2.16
N THR A 388 -8.34 0.98 -1.86
CA THR A 388 -8.60 -0.46 -2.02
C THR A 388 -8.98 -1.14 -0.71
N GLU A 389 -8.85 -0.42 0.41
CA GLU A 389 -9.13 -0.88 1.78
C GLU A 389 -8.32 -2.11 2.19
N GLU A 390 -7.10 -2.19 1.68
CA GLU A 390 -6.22 -3.32 1.86
C GLU A 390 -4.95 -2.89 2.61
N LEU A 391 -4.56 -3.72 3.58
CA LEU A 391 -3.23 -3.70 4.18
C LEU A 391 -2.38 -4.71 3.43
N VAL A 392 -1.25 -4.30 2.86
CA VAL A 392 -0.31 -5.19 2.18
C VAL A 392 0.98 -5.27 2.98
N ILE A 393 1.48 -6.47 3.20
CA ILE A 393 2.70 -6.71 3.99
C ILE A 393 3.51 -7.87 3.40
N TYR A 394 4.80 -7.91 3.70
CA TYR A 394 5.62 -9.09 3.50
C TYR A 394 6.51 -9.35 4.72
N ASP A 395 7.13 -10.51 4.72
CA ASP A 395 8.13 -10.85 5.71
C ASP A 395 9.49 -10.17 5.43
N ASP A 396 9.83 -9.16 6.23
CA ASP A 396 11.04 -8.37 6.08
C ASP A 396 12.26 -8.99 6.77
N GLN A 397 12.28 -10.32 6.96
CA GLN A 397 13.39 -11.03 7.62
C GLN A 397 14.76 -10.68 7.04
N ALA A 398 14.83 -10.51 5.72
CA ALA A 398 16.07 -10.32 4.99
C ALA A 398 16.71 -8.93 5.15
N ILE A 399 15.92 -7.90 5.50
CA ILE A 399 16.40 -6.50 5.55
C ILE A 399 16.27 -5.93 6.96
N GLY A 400 15.05 -5.63 7.42
CA GLY A 400 14.78 -5.07 8.74
C GLY A 400 14.61 -6.12 9.84
N GLY A 401 14.50 -7.40 9.46
CA GLY A 401 14.20 -8.52 10.36
C GLY A 401 12.71 -8.63 10.67
N ARG A 402 12.26 -9.80 11.16
CA ARG A 402 10.84 -10.06 11.46
C ARG A 402 10.21 -9.07 12.45
N ARG A 403 11.00 -8.50 13.35
CA ARG A 403 10.52 -7.44 14.27
C ARG A 403 10.02 -6.19 13.52
N ASN A 404 10.60 -5.90 12.35
CA ASN A 404 10.11 -4.84 11.46
C ASN A 404 8.69 -5.17 10.98
N THR A 405 8.50 -6.34 10.39
CA THR A 405 7.17 -6.81 9.94
C THR A 405 6.12 -6.66 11.02
N TRP A 406 6.41 -7.01 12.27
CA TRP A 406 5.46 -6.87 13.38
C TRP A 406 5.17 -5.43 13.76
N ALA A 407 6.18 -4.57 13.80
CA ALA A 407 5.98 -3.15 14.07
C ALA A 407 5.12 -2.51 12.98
N THR A 408 5.39 -2.81 11.71
CA THR A 408 4.62 -2.35 10.55
C THR A 408 3.21 -2.93 10.54
N LEU A 409 3.03 -4.23 10.83
CA LEU A 409 1.70 -4.83 10.91
C LEU A 409 0.82 -4.08 11.92
N ASN A 410 1.34 -3.81 13.12
CA ASN A 410 0.61 -3.07 14.15
C ASN A 410 0.34 -1.61 13.75
N HIS A 411 1.22 -0.99 12.96
CA HIS A 411 1.07 0.36 12.45
C HIS A 411 -0.08 0.43 11.42
N GLU A 412 0.03 -0.38 10.37
CA GLU A 412 -0.89 -0.35 9.23
C GLU A 412 -2.26 -0.95 9.59
N ALA A 413 -2.30 -1.94 10.49
CA ALA A 413 -3.56 -2.49 11.00
C ALA A 413 -4.33 -1.46 11.84
N PHE A 414 -3.62 -0.56 12.53
CA PHE A 414 -4.27 0.56 13.22
C PHE A 414 -4.91 1.52 12.21
N HIS A 415 -4.23 1.90 11.13
CA HIS A 415 -4.82 2.73 10.08
C HIS A 415 -6.07 2.09 9.47
N GLN A 416 -6.02 0.78 9.20
CA GLN A 416 -7.18 0.04 8.72
C GLN A 416 -8.33 0.05 9.73
N PHE A 417 -8.05 -0.23 11.00
CA PHE A 417 -9.05 -0.25 12.06
C PHE A 417 -9.71 1.12 12.25
N ILE A 418 -8.89 2.17 12.38
CA ILE A 418 -9.36 3.52 12.69
C ILE A 418 -10.13 4.15 11.51
N TYR A 419 -9.82 3.75 10.27
CA TYR A 419 -10.56 4.15 9.08
C TYR A 419 -12.05 3.78 9.17
N TYR A 420 -12.34 2.54 9.56
CA TYR A 420 -13.72 2.09 9.74
C TYR A 420 -14.36 2.72 10.98
N PHE A 421 -13.62 2.80 12.10
CA PHE A 421 -14.10 3.45 13.34
C PHE A 421 -14.62 4.88 13.07
N PHE A 422 -13.86 5.68 12.32
CA PHE A 422 -14.19 7.07 12.05
C PHE A 422 -15.19 7.28 10.92
N ALA A 423 -15.63 6.24 10.20
CA ALA A 423 -16.57 6.34 9.08
C ALA A 423 -16.18 7.40 8.01
N ASN A 424 -14.88 7.61 7.76
CA ASN A 424 -14.27 8.69 6.95
C ASN A 424 -14.01 10.04 7.65
N LEU A 425 -14.01 10.14 8.98
CA LEU A 425 -13.38 11.29 9.64
C LEU A 425 -11.86 11.19 9.48
N SER A 426 -11.23 12.32 9.13
CA SER A 426 -9.77 12.40 8.97
C SER A 426 -9.18 13.08 10.20
N PRO A 427 -8.66 12.33 11.20
CA PRO A 427 -7.94 12.93 12.31
C PRO A 427 -6.71 13.70 11.83
N GLY A 428 -6.24 14.63 12.67
CA GLY A 428 -4.99 15.34 12.46
C GLY A 428 -3.82 14.35 12.37
N THR A 429 -2.86 14.64 11.50
CA THR A 429 -1.77 13.69 11.18
C THR A 429 -0.96 13.29 12.40
N TRP A 430 -0.73 14.20 13.35
CA TRP A 430 -0.02 13.89 14.61
C TRP A 430 -0.75 12.83 15.43
N TYR A 431 -2.08 12.85 15.44
CA TYR A 431 -2.91 11.91 16.17
C TYR A 431 -2.96 10.57 15.43
N ASN A 432 -3.18 10.59 14.11
CA ASN A 432 -3.27 9.37 13.31
C ASN A 432 -1.94 8.59 13.30
N GLU A 433 -0.87 9.22 12.84
CA GLU A 433 0.46 8.60 12.74
C GLU A 433 1.06 8.34 14.13
N GLY A 434 0.81 9.24 15.08
CA GLY A 434 1.29 9.07 16.46
C GLY A 434 0.66 7.87 17.15
N ASN A 435 -0.63 7.60 16.94
CA ASN A 435 -1.27 6.38 17.42
C ASN A 435 -0.77 5.14 16.67
N ALA A 436 -0.65 5.19 15.34
CA ALA A 436 -0.13 4.07 14.56
C ALA A 436 1.27 3.63 15.04
N ASP A 437 2.20 4.57 15.20
CA ASP A 437 3.53 4.30 15.77
C ASP A 437 3.48 3.92 17.27
N PHE A 438 2.53 4.46 18.05
CA PHE A 438 2.34 4.03 19.45
C PHE A 438 2.03 2.53 19.49
N TYR A 439 1.14 2.07 18.62
CA TYR A 439 0.77 0.65 18.54
C TYR A 439 1.89 -0.24 17.98
N SER A 440 2.79 0.29 17.15
CA SER A 440 4.04 -0.38 16.77
C SER A 440 4.95 -0.72 17.96
N GLY A 441 4.78 -0.04 19.10
CA GLY A 441 5.50 -0.32 20.34
C GLY A 441 5.06 -1.60 21.05
N TYR A 442 3.89 -2.17 20.71
CA TYR A 442 3.39 -3.39 21.33
C TYR A 442 4.16 -4.63 20.87
N LYS A 443 4.56 -5.46 21.83
CA LYS A 443 5.28 -6.72 21.60
C LYS A 443 4.44 -7.87 22.14
N LEU A 444 4.23 -8.89 21.31
CA LEU A 444 3.52 -10.10 21.71
C LEU A 444 4.43 -10.92 22.63
N ASN A 445 3.99 -11.17 23.87
CA ASN A 445 4.73 -11.96 24.83
C ASN A 445 4.53 -13.48 24.61
N SER A 446 5.22 -14.30 25.39
CA SER A 446 5.14 -15.77 25.31
C SER A 446 3.77 -16.36 25.70
N ARG A 447 2.87 -15.53 26.24
CA ARG A 447 1.48 -15.91 26.57
C ARG A 447 0.49 -15.42 25.51
N HIS A 448 0.97 -14.99 24.35
CA HIS A 448 0.16 -14.42 23.27
C HIS A 448 -0.64 -13.17 23.67
N HIS A 449 -0.17 -12.42 24.67
CA HIS A 449 -0.74 -11.13 25.04
C HIS A 449 0.20 -10.01 24.61
N TYR A 450 -0.36 -8.90 24.16
CA TYR A 450 0.41 -7.73 23.78
C TYR A 450 0.81 -6.92 25.01
N GLU A 451 2.10 -6.62 25.13
CA GLU A 451 2.65 -5.73 26.14
C GLU A 451 3.19 -4.47 25.46
N LEU A 452 2.78 -3.31 25.97
CA LEU A 452 3.27 -2.03 25.46
C LEU A 452 4.75 -1.86 25.83
N GLY A 453 5.60 -1.79 24.81
CA GLY A 453 6.97 -1.37 24.91
C GLY A 453 7.19 0.01 24.31
N ARG A 454 8.45 0.48 24.38
CA ARG A 454 8.88 1.59 23.52
C ARG A 454 9.09 1.09 22.11
N PHE A 455 8.76 1.93 21.11
CA PHE A 455 9.09 1.63 19.74
C PHE A 455 10.56 1.97 19.48
N ASP A 456 11.39 0.94 19.39
CA ASP A 456 12.85 1.06 19.35
C ASP A 456 13.35 1.98 18.22
N TRP A 457 12.66 1.97 17.07
CA TRP A 457 12.97 2.77 15.88
C TRP A 457 12.82 4.28 16.09
N ARG A 458 11.81 4.69 16.85
CA ARG A 458 11.49 6.10 17.06
C ARG A 458 12.21 6.65 18.28
N ASN A 459 12.31 5.83 19.33
CA ASN A 459 12.84 6.22 20.63
C ASN A 459 14.29 6.70 20.58
N SER A 460 15.16 6.04 19.81
CA SER A 460 16.56 6.45 19.69
C SER A 460 16.70 7.80 18.97
N THR A 461 16.00 7.96 17.84
CA THR A 461 16.01 9.18 17.02
C THR A 461 15.51 10.38 17.81
N ILE A 462 14.31 10.30 18.41
CA ILE A 462 13.75 11.45 19.13
C ILE A 462 14.53 11.79 20.40
N LYS A 463 15.11 10.79 21.09
CA LYS A 463 16.03 11.05 22.22
C LYS A 463 17.27 11.83 21.77
N ALA A 464 17.83 11.52 20.61
CA ALA A 464 18.97 12.24 20.04
C ALA A 464 18.56 13.67 19.64
N GLU A 465 17.46 13.82 18.90
CA GLU A 465 16.95 15.13 18.46
C GLU A 465 16.67 16.07 19.63
N ILE A 466 16.07 15.58 20.73
CA ILE A 466 15.85 16.39 21.93
C ILE A 466 17.18 16.81 22.59
N ARG A 467 18.15 15.89 22.71
CA ARG A 467 19.46 16.20 23.32
C ARG A 467 20.26 17.21 22.50
N GLU A 468 20.10 17.19 21.19
CA GLU A 468 20.76 18.11 20.27
C GLU A 468 19.99 19.43 20.09
N GLY A 469 18.83 19.59 20.73
CA GLY A 469 17.97 20.78 20.56
C GLY A 469 17.35 20.89 19.17
N LYS A 470 17.30 19.78 18.43
CA LYS A 470 16.81 19.69 17.05
C LYS A 470 15.35 19.28 16.94
N ASN A 471 14.70 18.92 18.04
CA ASN A 471 13.31 18.50 18.03
C ASN A 471 12.36 19.63 17.57
N VAL A 472 11.28 19.23 16.90
CA VAL A 472 10.16 20.12 16.53
C VAL A 472 9.37 20.47 17.79
N PRO A 473 8.99 21.75 18.01
CA PRO A 473 8.11 22.13 19.11
C PRO A 473 6.75 21.43 19.02
N LEU A 474 6.19 21.00 20.16
CA LEU A 474 4.94 20.23 20.18
C LEU A 474 3.76 20.98 19.56
N LYS A 475 3.66 22.29 19.80
CA LYS A 475 2.62 23.14 19.19
C LYS A 475 2.68 23.11 17.66
N THR A 476 3.89 23.14 17.11
CA THR A 476 4.13 23.06 15.65
C THR A 476 3.80 21.68 15.10
N LEU A 477 4.11 20.61 15.84
CA LEU A 477 3.77 19.24 15.47
C LEU A 477 2.24 19.06 15.36
N VAL A 478 1.50 19.53 16.36
CA VAL A 478 0.04 19.40 16.45
C VAL A 478 -0.68 20.16 15.34
N ALA A 479 -0.16 21.34 14.97
CA ALA A 479 -0.71 22.19 13.91
C ALA A 479 -0.27 21.78 12.48
N ALA A 480 0.60 20.77 12.33
CA ALA A 480 1.13 20.41 11.02
C ALA A 480 0.06 19.78 10.11
N THR A 481 -0.08 20.31 8.90
CA THR A 481 -0.88 19.68 7.83
C THR A 481 -0.26 18.34 7.42
N LYS A 482 -1.04 17.48 6.76
CA LYS A 482 -0.54 16.20 6.20
C LYS A 482 0.71 16.38 5.33
N ALA A 483 0.70 17.38 4.46
CA ALA A 483 1.84 17.70 3.60
C ALA A 483 3.07 18.11 4.42
N GLN A 484 2.91 18.98 5.41
CA GLN A 484 4.01 19.36 6.32
C GLN A 484 4.50 18.18 7.16
N TYR A 485 3.60 17.28 7.57
CA TYR A 485 3.95 16.12 8.37
C TYR A 485 4.88 15.16 7.61
N TYR A 486 4.52 14.82 6.37
CA TYR A 486 5.29 13.90 5.53
C TYR A 486 6.41 14.56 4.73
N ALA A 487 6.42 15.90 4.64
CA ALA A 487 7.48 16.60 3.95
C ALA A 487 8.84 16.22 4.54
N ARG A 488 9.70 15.64 3.69
CA ARG A 488 11.15 15.61 3.90
C ARG A 488 11.81 16.94 3.56
N ALA A 489 11.02 17.97 3.22
CA ALA A 489 11.53 19.30 2.96
C ALA A 489 12.10 19.89 4.27
N PRO A 490 13.19 20.67 4.18
CA PRO A 490 13.68 21.40 5.32
C PRO A 490 12.56 22.31 5.82
N LEU A 491 12.16 22.14 7.07
CA LEU A 491 11.33 23.11 7.75
C LEU A 491 12.24 23.78 8.75
N ALA A 492 12.35 25.11 8.66
CA ALA A 492 13.15 25.89 9.59
C ALA A 492 12.74 25.51 11.00
N ASN A 493 13.68 24.91 11.75
CA ASN A 493 13.46 24.68 13.16
C ASN A 493 13.44 26.06 13.83
N PRO A 494 12.31 26.51 14.40
CA PRO A 494 12.19 27.86 14.92
C PRO A 494 13.09 28.12 16.14
N ARG A 495 13.69 27.08 16.74
CA ARG A 495 14.69 27.20 17.82
C ARG A 495 16.12 27.37 17.31
N THR A 496 16.48 26.68 16.24
CA THR A 496 17.88 26.68 15.74
C THR A 496 18.05 27.56 14.51
N GLY A 497 16.97 27.94 13.84
CA GLY A 497 16.98 28.64 12.55
C GLY A 497 17.50 27.79 11.39
N GLN A 498 17.80 26.50 11.61
CA GLN A 498 18.34 25.61 10.59
C GLN A 498 17.22 24.90 9.82
N GLU A 499 17.41 24.82 8.51
CA GLU A 499 16.63 24.02 7.59
C GLU A 499 17.10 22.56 7.69
N ASP A 500 16.36 21.73 8.41
CA ASP A 500 16.68 20.33 8.62
C ASP A 500 15.56 19.40 8.15
N THR A 501 15.92 18.25 7.58
CA THR A 501 15.00 17.25 7.02
C THR A 501 14.62 16.21 8.06
N PHE A 502 13.77 16.57 9.02
CA PHE A 502 13.34 15.66 10.08
C PHE A 502 12.12 14.81 9.72
N SER A 503 12.16 13.54 10.08
CA SER A 503 10.96 12.72 10.15
C SER A 503 10.10 13.20 11.33
N ARG A 504 8.82 13.50 11.11
CA ARG A 504 7.89 13.88 12.20
C ARG A 504 7.30 12.68 12.93
N TYR A 505 7.49 11.48 12.40
CA TYR A 505 7.02 10.24 13.01
C TYR A 505 7.61 9.99 14.42
N PRO A 506 8.94 10.13 14.67
CA PRO A 506 9.48 10.04 16.03
C PRO A 506 8.84 11.02 17.02
N HIS A 507 8.49 12.23 16.56
CA HIS A 507 7.81 13.23 17.37
C HIS A 507 6.36 12.82 17.67
N GLY A 508 5.60 12.40 16.65
CA GLY A 508 4.23 11.89 16.82
C GLY A 508 4.17 10.71 17.78
N TRP A 509 5.01 9.69 17.55
CA TRP A 509 5.15 8.53 18.44
C TRP A 509 5.42 8.94 19.89
N SER A 510 6.48 9.73 20.11
CA SER A 510 6.92 10.06 21.47
C SER A 510 5.92 10.92 22.21
N PHE A 511 5.21 11.81 21.51
CA PHE A 511 4.18 12.64 22.10
C PHE A 511 2.97 11.79 22.50
N MET A 512 2.52 10.90 21.61
CA MET A 512 1.43 9.96 21.93
C MET A 512 1.82 9.05 23.10
N TYR A 513 3.04 8.50 23.08
CA TYR A 513 3.57 7.67 24.16
C TYR A 513 3.60 8.42 25.50
N PHE A 514 4.02 9.69 25.52
CA PHE A 514 3.99 10.53 26.72
C PHE A 514 2.58 10.81 27.21
N LEU A 515 1.64 11.20 26.34
CA LEU A 515 0.27 11.49 26.73
C LEU A 515 -0.41 10.26 27.34
N ARG A 516 -0.14 9.07 26.79
CA ARG A 516 -0.76 7.81 27.22
C ARG A 516 -0.12 7.20 28.47
N THR A 517 1.19 7.38 28.65
CA THR A 517 1.95 6.64 29.68
C THR A 517 2.59 7.54 30.74
N GLY A 518 2.65 8.85 30.50
CA GLY A 518 3.38 9.81 31.33
C GLY A 518 2.87 9.87 32.76
N LYS A 519 1.54 9.97 32.96
CA LYS A 519 0.92 9.96 34.29
C LYS A 519 1.25 8.69 35.07
N ALA A 520 0.96 7.53 34.49
CA ALA A 520 1.19 6.22 35.12
C ALA A 520 2.68 6.02 35.48
N ASN A 521 3.56 6.52 34.63
CA ASN A 521 5.01 6.45 34.81
C ASN A 521 5.61 7.66 35.56
N ARG A 522 4.77 8.49 36.20
CA ARG A 522 5.18 9.64 37.03
C ARG A 522 6.11 10.60 36.30
N ALA A 523 5.75 10.98 35.08
CA ALA A 523 6.42 12.04 34.34
C ALA A 523 6.53 13.30 35.23
N LYS A 524 7.71 13.92 35.23
CA LYS A 524 7.97 15.04 36.12
C LYS A 524 7.15 16.26 35.68
N LYS A 525 6.56 16.97 36.64
CA LYS A 525 5.66 18.11 36.40
C LYS A 525 4.45 17.74 35.54
N TRP A 526 3.95 16.51 35.62
CA TRP A 526 2.67 16.17 34.99
C TRP A 526 1.57 17.08 35.55
N VAL A 527 0.83 17.75 34.65
CA VAL A 527 -0.33 18.56 34.99
C VAL A 527 -1.59 17.74 34.74
N SER A 528 -2.53 17.73 35.69
CA SER A 528 -3.75 16.91 35.62
C SER A 528 -4.58 17.16 34.36
N ASP A 529 -4.59 18.39 33.86
CA ASP A 529 -5.39 18.80 32.71
C ASP A 529 -4.92 18.10 31.43
N TRP A 530 -3.68 17.61 31.38
CA TRP A 530 -3.16 16.84 30.25
C TRP A 530 -3.86 15.48 30.09
N ASP A 531 -4.51 14.97 31.14
CA ASP A 531 -5.31 13.73 31.08
C ASP A 531 -6.50 13.86 30.11
N ALA A 532 -6.99 15.08 29.90
CA ALA A 532 -8.13 15.36 29.04
C ALA A 532 -7.74 15.60 27.57
N ILE A 533 -6.46 15.74 27.21
CA ILE A 533 -6.04 16.11 25.85
C ILE A 533 -6.58 15.12 24.81
N LEU A 534 -6.30 13.82 24.97
CA LEU A 534 -6.72 12.81 23.98
C LEU A 534 -8.25 12.60 23.95
N PRO A 535 -8.95 12.47 25.10
CA PRO A 535 -10.42 12.38 25.11
C PRO A 535 -11.11 13.62 24.52
N THR A 536 -10.67 14.83 24.88
CA THR A 536 -11.24 16.08 24.34
C THR A 536 -11.00 16.19 22.85
N TYR A 537 -9.77 15.88 22.38
CA TYR A 537 -9.47 15.86 20.95
C TYR A 537 -10.42 14.94 20.20
N LEU A 538 -10.58 13.69 20.67
CA LEU A 538 -11.42 12.70 20.00
C LEU A 538 -12.90 13.11 20.00
N ALA A 539 -13.42 13.55 21.15
CA ALA A 539 -14.82 13.97 21.28
C ALA A 539 -15.12 15.17 20.38
N THR A 540 -14.26 16.20 20.39
CA THR A 540 -14.44 17.37 19.53
C THR A 540 -14.32 16.99 18.05
N LEU A 541 -13.37 16.12 17.67
CA LEU A 541 -13.27 15.64 16.28
C LEU A 541 -14.53 14.87 15.86
N ILE A 542 -15.07 14.04 16.74
CA ILE A 542 -16.33 13.31 16.50
C ILE A 542 -17.48 14.29 16.30
N GLU A 543 -17.58 15.35 17.11
CA GLU A 543 -18.64 16.34 17.06
C GLU A 543 -18.55 17.25 15.83
N THR A 544 -17.37 17.79 15.54
CA THR A 544 -17.19 18.84 14.54
C THR A 544 -16.77 18.29 13.18
N GLY A 545 -16.06 17.16 13.16
CA GLY A 545 -15.34 16.69 11.97
C GLY A 545 -14.14 17.56 11.57
N ASP A 546 -13.74 18.49 12.43
CA ASP A 546 -12.68 19.47 12.18
C ASP A 546 -11.47 19.19 13.09
N PRO A 547 -10.33 18.71 12.55
CA PRO A 547 -9.14 18.43 13.33
C PRO A 547 -8.46 19.68 13.91
N GLU A 548 -8.66 20.87 13.34
CA GLU A 548 -8.14 22.13 13.87
C GLU A 548 -8.94 22.55 15.10
N ALA A 549 -10.27 22.55 15.00
CA ALA A 549 -11.14 22.79 16.15
C ALA A 549 -10.90 21.78 17.29
N ALA A 550 -10.64 20.51 16.94
CA ALA A 550 -10.29 19.48 17.91
C ALA A 550 -8.95 19.75 18.61
N ASN A 551 -7.94 20.24 17.87
CA ASN A 551 -6.67 20.68 18.47
C ASN A 551 -6.89 21.87 19.42
N ASP A 552 -7.64 22.89 18.99
CA ASP A 552 -7.89 24.08 19.80
C ASP A 552 -8.61 23.73 21.11
N ALA A 553 -9.61 22.85 21.05
CA ALA A 553 -10.32 22.37 22.23
C ALA A 553 -9.42 21.54 23.15
N ALA A 554 -8.66 20.59 22.59
CA ALA A 554 -7.81 19.69 23.37
C ALA A 554 -6.66 20.40 24.10
N PHE A 555 -6.17 21.50 23.54
CA PHE A 555 -5.04 22.27 24.08
C PHE A 555 -5.46 23.62 24.68
N ALA A 556 -6.76 23.87 24.87
CA ALA A 556 -7.26 25.07 25.50
C ALA A 556 -6.69 25.23 26.93
N GLY A 557 -6.00 26.35 27.17
CA GLY A 557 -5.39 26.64 28.47
C GLY A 557 -4.10 25.85 28.79
N VAL A 558 -3.63 24.98 27.89
CA VAL A 558 -2.38 24.25 28.09
C VAL A 558 -1.17 25.18 27.93
N ASP A 559 -0.31 25.22 28.95
CA ASP A 559 1.02 25.82 28.82
C ASP A 559 1.93 24.89 28.01
N TRP A 560 2.19 25.29 26.76
CA TRP A 560 3.03 24.53 25.84
C TRP A 560 4.48 24.38 26.30
N ALA A 561 5.02 25.36 27.04
CA ALA A 561 6.39 25.30 27.53
C ALA A 561 6.52 24.26 28.64
N ASP A 562 5.56 24.21 29.56
CA ASP A 562 5.52 23.19 30.61
C ASP A 562 5.27 21.79 30.04
N LEU A 563 4.34 21.66 29.09
CA LEU A 563 4.07 20.40 28.40
C LEU A 563 5.31 19.87 27.69
N GLU A 564 6.00 20.73 26.94
CA GLU A 564 7.19 20.34 26.19
C GLU A 564 8.38 20.03 27.11
N ALA A 565 8.56 20.76 28.20
CA ALA A 565 9.58 20.46 29.20
C ALA A 565 9.33 19.09 29.86
N SER A 566 8.08 18.78 30.22
CA SER A 566 7.73 17.48 30.82
C SER A 566 7.91 16.33 29.83
N TRP A 567 7.41 16.49 28.60
CA TRP A 567 7.56 15.51 27.52
C TRP A 567 9.03 15.22 27.21
N SER A 568 9.83 16.26 26.94
CA SER A 568 11.23 16.09 26.58
C SER A 568 12.03 15.39 27.69
N GLU A 569 11.81 15.78 28.95
CA GLU A 569 12.41 15.14 30.12
C GLU A 569 11.98 13.68 30.24
N TYR A 570 10.69 13.37 30.05
CA TYR A 570 10.15 12.00 30.08
C TYR A 570 10.78 11.10 29.01
N ILE A 571 10.90 11.62 27.78
CA ILE A 571 11.48 10.89 26.66
C ILE A 571 12.97 10.65 26.89
N VAL A 572 13.74 11.68 27.25
CA VAL A 572 15.20 11.58 27.43
C VAL A 572 15.58 10.70 28.62
N ARG A 573 14.86 10.80 29.75
CA ARG A 573 15.18 10.06 30.98
C ARG A 573 14.84 8.59 30.94
N GLY A 574 13.99 8.17 29.99
CA GLY A 574 13.42 6.83 29.94
C GLY A 574 14.42 5.71 30.22
N LYS A 575 14.30 5.12 31.42
CA LYS A 575 14.79 3.78 31.75
C LYS A 575 14.14 2.75 30.85
#